data_AF-A0A7T0WEA0-F1
#
_entry.id   AF-A0A7T0WEA0-F1
#
_cell.length_a   1.000
_cell.length_b   1.000
_cell.length_c   1.000
_cell.angle_alpha   90.00
_cell.angle_beta   90.00
_cell.angle_gamma   90.00
#
_symmetry.space_group_name_H-M   'P 1'
#
loop_
_entity.id
_entity.type
_entity.pdbx_description
1 polymer ?
#
loop_
_entity_poly.entity_id
_entity_poly.type
_entity_poly.pdbx_seq_one_letter_code
_entity_poly.pdbx_strand_id
1 'polypeptide(L)'
;MHVQVSSITGICLAAALSTLSVSAFAEADTNGERLSGQEIRELVWGNQVQGEMAGGEAYSEVYLPDGEIVGDGYSGEATIVDDTMCFDYGGDEIDCYGVRRNSEGNIEWIKNDEVAGYGTISDAP
;
A
#
# COMPACT_ATOMS: atom_id res chain seq x y z
N MET A 1 19.55 -79.72 -15.20
CA MET A 1 19.70 -78.55 -14.28
C MET A 1 19.67 -77.29 -15.13
N HIS A 2 18.86 -76.30 -14.73
CA HIS A 2 18.95 -74.91 -15.25
C HIS A 2 20.26 -74.26 -14.72
N VAL A 3 20.75 -73.10 -15.18
CA VAL A 3 20.12 -71.76 -15.11
C VAL A 3 20.76 -70.76 -16.09
N GLN A 4 19.98 -69.73 -16.45
CA GLN A 4 20.31 -68.53 -17.24
C GLN A 4 19.91 -67.27 -16.41
N VAL A 5 20.32 -66.02 -16.67
CA VAL A 5 20.94 -65.40 -17.85
C VAL A 5 21.73 -64.10 -17.48
N SER A 6 22.60 -63.63 -18.37
CA SER A 6 23.08 -62.24 -18.57
C SER A 6 23.51 -61.31 -17.40
N SER A 7 24.79 -60.93 -17.43
CA SER A 7 25.31 -59.57 -17.76
C SER A 7 24.87 -58.28 -17.03
N ILE A 8 25.90 -57.63 -16.47
CA ILE A 8 26.32 -56.21 -16.67
C ILE A 8 25.70 -55.08 -15.78
N THR A 9 26.60 -54.52 -14.94
CA THR A 9 26.68 -53.20 -14.27
C THR A 9 25.46 -52.59 -13.55
N GLY A 10 25.67 -52.28 -12.27
CA GLY A 10 25.01 -51.18 -11.57
C GLY A 10 26.00 -50.47 -10.64
N ILE A 11 26.41 -49.24 -10.97
CA ILE A 11 27.17 -48.36 -10.07
C ILE A 11 26.15 -47.49 -9.34
N CYS A 12 26.05 -47.62 -8.02
CA CYS A 12 25.29 -46.70 -7.18
C CYS A 12 26.27 -45.83 -6.38
N LEU A 13 26.47 -44.60 -6.86
CA LEU A 13 27.30 -43.60 -6.21
C LEU A 13 26.53 -42.89 -5.08
N ALA A 14 27.26 -42.33 -4.12
CA ALA A 14 26.77 -41.81 -2.84
C ALA A 14 25.52 -40.91 -2.89
N ALA A 15 24.62 -41.12 -1.93
CA ALA A 15 23.52 -40.19 -1.64
C ALA A 15 24.03 -39.00 -0.82
N ALA A 16 24.07 -37.81 -1.42
CA ALA A 16 24.29 -36.56 -0.71
C ALA A 16 22.95 -35.94 -0.29
N LEU A 17 22.77 -35.66 1.00
CA LEU A 17 21.63 -34.90 1.49
C LEU A 17 21.88 -33.40 1.27
N SER A 18 21.32 -32.86 0.18
CA SER A 18 21.32 -31.41 -0.09
C SER A 18 20.17 -30.72 0.65
N THR A 19 20.47 -30.06 1.76
CA THR A 19 19.51 -29.16 2.44
C THR A 19 19.32 -27.90 1.61
N LEU A 20 18.16 -27.78 0.97
CA LEU A 20 17.74 -26.57 0.24
C LEU A 20 17.29 -25.48 1.24
N SER A 21 18.21 -24.61 1.64
CA SER A 21 17.88 -23.36 2.31
C SER A 21 17.24 -22.40 1.32
N VAL A 22 15.91 -22.32 1.30
CA VAL A 22 15.20 -21.23 0.61
C VAL A 22 15.34 -19.96 1.44
N SER A 23 16.27 -19.10 1.02
CA SER A 23 16.26 -17.70 1.43
C SER A 23 15.06 -17.02 0.78
N ALA A 24 13.98 -16.82 1.54
CA ALA A 24 12.90 -15.96 1.13
C ALA A 24 13.41 -14.51 1.12
N PHE A 25 13.79 -14.03 -0.05
CA PHE A 25 13.93 -12.60 -0.28
C PHE A 25 12.51 -12.03 -0.25
N ALA A 26 12.13 -11.40 0.86
CA ALA A 26 11.06 -10.43 0.81
C ALA A 26 11.52 -9.31 -0.12
N GLU A 27 10.87 -9.20 -1.28
CA GLU A 27 11.05 -8.05 -2.15
C GLU A 27 10.55 -6.84 -1.36
N ALA A 28 11.49 -6.03 -0.85
CA ALA A 28 11.15 -4.80 -0.16
C ALA A 28 10.54 -3.87 -1.20
N ASP A 29 9.21 -3.72 -1.15
CA ASP A 29 8.46 -2.89 -2.07
C ASP A 29 9.00 -1.45 -1.99
N THR A 30 9.67 -1.02 -3.07
CA THR A 30 10.35 0.28 -3.12
C THR A 30 9.38 1.46 -3.22
N ASN A 31 8.07 1.20 -3.29
CA ASN A 31 7.06 2.25 -3.41
C ASN A 31 6.67 2.89 -2.06
N GLY A 32 7.07 2.32 -0.91
CA GLY A 32 6.79 2.88 0.41
C GLY A 32 5.78 2.08 1.24
N GLU A 33 5.52 2.54 2.46
CA GLU A 33 4.75 1.82 3.48
C GLU A 33 3.25 2.03 3.31
N ARG A 34 2.48 0.95 3.08
CA ARG A 34 1.02 0.99 3.01
C ARG A 34 0.46 1.18 4.43
N LEU A 35 -0.26 2.27 4.67
CA LEU A 35 -0.75 2.62 6.00
C LEU A 35 -2.07 1.91 6.33
N SER A 36 -2.21 1.53 7.60
CA SER A 36 -3.47 1.05 8.17
C SER A 36 -4.45 2.18 8.49
N GLY A 37 -5.73 1.86 8.68
CA GLY A 37 -6.75 2.84 9.08
C GLY A 37 -6.49 3.55 10.41
N GLN A 38 -5.68 2.98 11.31
CA GLN A 38 -5.24 3.68 12.52
C GLN A 38 -4.16 4.71 12.19
N GLU A 39 -3.15 4.32 11.40
CA GLU A 39 -2.05 5.21 11.01
C GLU A 39 -2.53 6.35 10.13
N ILE A 40 -3.48 6.11 9.23
CA ILE A 40 -4.15 7.15 8.43
C ILE A 40 -4.81 8.18 9.36
N ARG A 41 -5.55 7.74 10.39
CA ARG A 41 -6.19 8.63 11.36
C ARG A 41 -5.17 9.46 12.12
N GLU A 42 -4.16 8.82 12.69
CA GLU A 42 -3.12 9.50 13.48
C GLU A 42 -2.28 10.48 12.65
N LEU A 43 -2.16 10.22 11.35
CA LEU A 43 -1.38 11.04 10.42
C LEU A 43 -2.17 12.20 9.81
N VAL A 44 -3.47 12.02 9.52
CA VAL A 44 -4.26 12.98 8.74
C VAL A 44 -5.28 13.77 9.59
N TRP A 45 -5.85 13.21 10.67
CA TRP A 45 -6.94 13.88 11.40
C TRP A 45 -6.38 14.99 12.29
N GLY A 46 -6.92 16.20 12.14
CA GLY A 46 -6.42 17.42 12.76
C GLY A 46 -5.28 18.12 11.99
N ASN A 47 -4.91 17.61 10.80
CA ASN A 47 -3.83 18.14 9.97
C ASN A 47 -4.35 18.66 8.62
N GLN A 48 -3.48 19.39 7.92
CA GLN A 48 -3.67 19.79 6.53
C GLN A 48 -2.90 18.84 5.60
N VAL A 49 -3.52 18.45 4.48
CA VAL A 49 -2.83 17.84 3.33
C VAL A 49 -2.87 18.80 2.15
N GLN A 50 -1.71 19.03 1.54
CA GLN A 50 -1.54 19.83 0.33
C GLN A 50 -0.90 18.97 -0.76
N GLY A 51 -1.42 19.02 -1.99
CA GLY A 51 -1.02 18.06 -3.00
C GLY A 51 -1.57 18.28 -4.39
N GLU A 52 -1.41 17.25 -5.23
CA GLU A 52 -1.88 17.20 -6.61
C GLU A 52 -2.40 15.79 -6.94
N MET A 53 -3.57 15.71 -7.55
CA MET A 53 -4.12 14.48 -8.11
C MET A 53 -3.38 14.10 -9.40
N ALA A 54 -3.37 12.83 -9.77
CA ALA A 54 -2.68 12.33 -10.97
C ALA A 54 -3.17 12.97 -12.30
N GLY A 55 -4.32 13.64 -12.29
CA GLY A 55 -4.82 14.47 -13.40
C GLY A 55 -4.24 15.88 -13.49
N GLY A 56 -3.40 16.31 -12.53
CA GLY A 56 -2.82 17.66 -12.45
C GLY A 56 -3.66 18.67 -11.64
N GLU A 57 -4.69 18.22 -10.93
CA GLU A 57 -5.54 19.08 -10.10
C GLU A 57 -4.94 19.22 -8.70
N ALA A 58 -4.49 20.43 -8.37
CA ALA A 58 -3.92 20.75 -7.06
C ALA A 58 -5.01 20.98 -6.00
N TYR A 59 -4.77 20.53 -4.77
CA TYR A 59 -5.71 20.65 -3.65
C TYR A 59 -4.99 21.06 -2.35
N SER A 60 -5.76 21.60 -1.42
CA SER A 60 -5.32 22.00 -0.08
C SER A 60 -6.49 21.85 0.89
N GLU A 61 -6.42 20.86 1.77
CA GLU A 61 -7.55 20.41 2.59
C GLU A 61 -7.12 20.25 4.05
N VAL A 62 -7.92 20.79 4.97
CA VAL A 62 -7.82 20.51 6.41
C VAL A 62 -8.84 19.43 6.75
N TYR A 63 -8.38 18.36 7.39
CA TYR A 63 -9.25 17.28 7.87
C TYR A 63 -9.47 17.45 9.37
N LEU A 64 -10.68 17.86 9.75
CA LEU A 64 -11.03 18.10 11.14
C LEU A 64 -11.14 16.75 11.91
N PRO A 65 -10.94 16.74 13.24
CA PRO A 65 -10.90 15.49 14.02
C PRO A 65 -12.18 14.64 14.02
N ASP A 66 -13.31 15.23 13.64
CA ASP A 66 -14.62 14.57 13.46
C ASP A 66 -14.85 14.04 12.03
N GLY A 67 -14.02 14.44 11.06
CA GLY A 67 -14.08 14.02 9.66
C GLY A 67 -14.52 15.10 8.68
N GLU A 68 -14.89 16.32 9.11
CA GLU A 68 -15.18 17.41 8.17
C GLU A 68 -13.92 17.81 7.39
N ILE A 69 -14.05 17.93 6.06
CA ILE A 69 -13.01 18.42 5.15
C ILE A 69 -13.28 19.90 4.87
N VAL A 70 -12.28 20.74 5.05
CA VAL A 70 -12.33 22.17 4.69
C VAL A 70 -11.27 22.48 3.64
N GLY A 71 -11.71 22.81 2.42
CA GLY A 71 -10.86 23.23 1.29
C GLY A 71 -11.08 24.70 0.92
N ASP A 72 -10.41 25.17 -0.15
CA ASP A 72 -10.56 26.55 -0.63
C ASP A 72 -11.91 26.74 -1.36
N GLY A 73 -12.92 27.18 -0.60
CA GLY A 73 -14.26 27.45 -1.13
C GLY A 73 -15.18 26.23 -1.26
N TYR A 74 -14.77 25.08 -0.72
CA TYR A 74 -15.56 23.84 -0.68
C TYR A 74 -15.37 23.09 0.64
N SER A 75 -16.27 22.14 0.91
CA SER A 75 -16.22 21.25 2.07
C SER A 75 -16.67 19.84 1.68
N GLY A 76 -16.38 18.88 2.54
CA GLY A 76 -16.80 17.48 2.39
C GLY A 76 -16.71 16.72 3.71
N GLU A 77 -16.89 15.41 3.68
CA GLU A 77 -16.72 14.50 4.81
C GLU A 77 -15.74 13.38 4.44
N ALA A 78 -14.81 13.08 5.34
CA ALA A 78 -13.86 11.98 5.24
C ALA A 78 -14.15 10.93 6.32
N THR A 79 -14.27 9.67 5.91
CA THR A 79 -14.38 8.51 6.80
C THR A 79 -13.28 7.51 6.51
N ILE A 80 -12.73 6.87 7.55
CA ILE A 80 -11.79 5.76 7.37
C ILE A 80 -12.56 4.45 7.44
N VAL A 81 -12.48 3.66 6.37
CA VAL A 81 -13.08 2.32 6.25
C VAL A 81 -11.95 1.33 5.98
N ASP A 82 -11.76 0.39 6.90
CA ASP A 82 -10.59 -0.51 6.94
C ASP A 82 -9.27 0.30 6.76
N ASP A 83 -8.45 -0.04 5.77
CA ASP A 83 -7.17 0.63 5.46
C ASP A 83 -7.28 1.61 4.27
N THR A 84 -8.44 2.28 4.18
CA THR A 84 -8.76 3.31 3.18
C THR A 84 -9.41 4.54 3.79
N MET A 85 -9.18 5.69 3.14
CA MET A 85 -9.85 6.95 3.40
C MET A 85 -10.88 7.18 2.30
N CYS A 86 -12.15 7.32 2.69
CA CYS A 86 -13.29 7.50 1.83
C CYS A 86 -13.80 8.94 1.93
N PHE A 87 -14.00 9.58 0.79
CA PHE A 87 -14.33 11.00 0.65
C PHE A 87 -15.73 11.17 0.07
N ASP A 88 -16.55 12.00 0.71
CA ASP A 88 -17.85 12.45 0.22
C ASP A 88 -17.84 13.99 0.12
N TYR A 89 -17.95 14.52 -1.09
CA TYR A 89 -18.03 15.97 -1.34
C TYR A 89 -19.46 16.42 -1.69
N GLY A 90 -20.48 15.66 -1.24
CA GLY A 90 -21.91 15.94 -1.49
C GLY A 90 -22.41 15.49 -2.86
N GLY A 91 -21.74 14.50 -3.47
CA GLY A 91 -22.11 13.89 -4.76
C GLY A 91 -22.93 12.60 -4.62
N ASP A 92 -23.16 11.92 -5.75
CA ASP A 92 -23.78 10.58 -5.76
C ASP A 92 -22.74 9.45 -5.54
N GLU A 93 -21.45 9.77 -5.52
CA GLU A 93 -20.32 8.82 -5.46
C GLU A 93 -19.41 9.13 -4.26
N ILE A 94 -19.06 8.10 -3.49
CA ILE A 94 -18.04 8.15 -2.43
C ILE A 94 -16.78 7.46 -2.98
N ASP A 95 -15.67 8.18 -2.96
CA ASP A 95 -14.40 7.67 -3.47
C ASP A 95 -13.48 7.23 -2.32
N CYS A 96 -13.07 5.96 -2.31
CA CYS A 96 -12.16 5.41 -1.31
C CYS A 96 -10.75 5.20 -1.87
N TYR A 97 -9.75 5.71 -1.17
CA TYR A 97 -8.34 5.61 -1.51
C TYR A 97 -7.57 4.89 -0.39
N GLY A 98 -6.68 3.98 -0.78
CA GLY A 98 -5.59 3.58 0.08
C GLY A 98 -4.63 4.75 0.34
N VAL A 99 -3.89 4.69 1.44
CA VAL A 99 -2.77 5.60 1.68
C VAL A 99 -1.48 4.80 1.75
N ARG A 100 -0.43 5.33 1.10
CA ARG A 100 0.94 4.86 1.19
C ARG A 100 1.84 6.02 1.60
N ARG A 101 2.81 5.78 2.47
CA ARG A 101 3.82 6.76 2.88
C ARG A 101 5.14 6.48 2.17
N ASN A 102 5.64 7.46 1.43
CA ASN A 102 6.91 7.33 0.72
C ASN A 102 8.12 7.56 1.67
N SER A 103 9.33 7.34 1.16
CA SER A 103 10.58 7.46 1.94
C SER A 103 10.93 8.90 2.37
N GLU A 104 10.29 9.91 1.78
CA GLU A 104 10.43 11.32 2.17
C GLU A 104 9.42 11.72 3.28
N GLY A 105 8.50 10.81 3.64
CA GLY A 105 7.48 11.02 4.65
C GLY A 105 6.16 11.58 4.13
N ASN A 106 6.08 11.89 2.83
CA ASN A 106 4.88 12.31 2.11
C ASN A 106 3.92 11.13 1.91
N ILE A 107 2.65 11.43 1.63
CA ILE A 107 1.64 10.41 1.32
C ILE A 107 1.29 10.35 -0.17
N GLU A 108 0.81 9.20 -0.58
CA GLU A 108 0.27 8.90 -1.90
C GLU A 108 -1.12 8.28 -1.74
N TRP A 109 -2.10 8.82 -2.45
CA TRP A 109 -3.45 8.25 -2.55
C TRP A 109 -3.43 7.12 -3.58
N ILE A 110 -3.91 5.94 -3.20
CA ILE A 110 -3.84 4.71 -4.00
C ILE A 110 -5.25 4.26 -4.39
N LYS A 111 -5.53 4.13 -5.69
CA LYS A 111 -6.81 3.62 -6.23
C LYS A 111 -6.50 2.52 -7.25
N ASN A 112 -7.12 1.35 -7.12
CA ASN A 112 -6.84 0.18 -7.96
C ASN A 112 -5.35 -0.19 -8.06
N ASP A 113 -4.62 -0.10 -6.93
CA ASP A 113 -3.16 -0.30 -6.82
C ASP A 113 -2.27 0.70 -7.60
N GLU A 114 -2.85 1.73 -8.21
CA GLU A 114 -2.16 2.83 -8.88
C GLU A 114 -2.16 4.11 -8.02
N VAL A 115 -1.16 4.98 -8.19
CA VAL A 115 -1.12 6.29 -7.52
C VAL A 115 -2.09 7.24 -8.20
N ALA A 116 -3.13 7.64 -7.47
CA ALA A 116 -4.16 8.57 -7.90
C ALA A 116 -3.88 10.03 -7.48
N GLY A 117 -2.94 10.27 -6.57
CA GLY A 117 -2.51 11.60 -6.15
C GLY A 117 -1.42 11.57 -5.09
N TYR A 118 -0.82 12.73 -4.83
CA TYR A 118 0.28 12.94 -3.87
C TYR A 118 -0.13 13.97 -2.84
N GLY A 119 0.39 13.88 -1.61
CA GLY A 119 0.11 14.82 -0.52
C GLY A 119 1.28 15.02 0.43
N THR A 120 1.53 16.27 0.82
CA THR A 120 2.41 16.67 1.92
C THR A 120 1.56 17.06 3.11
N ILE A 121 1.98 16.69 4.32
CA ILE A 121 1.19 16.88 5.55
C ILE A 121 1.85 17.93 6.43
N SER A 122 1.04 18.84 6.96
CA SER A 122 1.44 19.86 7.94
C SER A 122 0.38 20.00 9.03
N ASP A 123 0.73 20.62 10.15
CA ASP A 123 -0.24 21.05 11.16
C ASP A 123 -1.35 21.90 10.50
N ALA A 124 -2.59 21.77 10.97
CA ALA A 124 -3.68 22.64 10.52
C ALA A 124 -3.45 24.11 10.96
N PRO A 125 -3.90 25.10 10.15
CA PRO A 125 -3.66 26.53 10.39
C PRO A 125 -4.47 27.16 11.53
#